data_AF-A0A6J8DFC5-F1
#
_entry.id   AF-A0A6J8DFC5-F1
#
_cell.length_a   1.000
_cell.length_b   1.000
_cell.length_c   1.000
_cell.angle_alpha   90.00
_cell.angle_beta   90.00
_cell.angle_gamma   90.00
#
_symmetry.space_group_name_H-M   'P 1'
#
loop_
_entity.id
_entity.type
_entity.pdbx_description
1 polymer ?
#
loop_
_entity_poly.entity_id
_entity_poly.type
_entity_poly.pdbx_seq_one_letter_code
_entity_poly.pdbx_strand_id
1 'polypeptide(L)'
;MKLDIPVRRISGGRRIRLNSEIRPLLLELYKKKKKTRSDASSEDEKRQVYEYWKKSGISRPTGNKSDVKRERLGPNIYASHMIQILEKTQTEVYTDFRIENPEIKISQRSFENCKPFFVRPIRQKDRQTCCCRYHVEIKSSFKAYEESDESESAMNVKWEKFEYINFNVKGDKTVKKLQLVTKETKAGVLSFTHYRTNENFSISSTLSSLPFGPQDALGGISKRQADLTVLRDQCRTQTAKDLYNFGTKFLTTILNQELAEGEYIDI
;
A
#
# COMPACT_ATOMS: atom_id res chain seq x y z
N MET A 1 -19.22 -21.10 -56.22
CA MET A 1 -18.67 -19.92 -56.94
C MET A 1 -18.13 -18.94 -55.91
N LYS A 2 -16.79 -18.86 -55.80
CA LYS A 2 -16.11 -17.87 -54.94
C LYS A 2 -15.94 -16.61 -55.77
N LEU A 3 -16.38 -15.47 -55.25
CA LEU A 3 -16.20 -14.18 -55.90
C LEU A 3 -14.75 -13.72 -55.64
N ASP A 4 -13.93 -13.69 -56.69
CA ASP A 4 -12.56 -13.15 -56.70
C ASP A 4 -12.60 -11.62 -56.56
N ILE A 5 -12.87 -11.15 -55.34
CA ILE A 5 -12.73 -9.73 -55.00
C ILE A 5 -11.42 -9.57 -54.22
N PRO A 6 -10.41 -8.87 -54.75
CA PRO A 6 -9.17 -8.66 -54.02
C PRO A 6 -9.43 -7.81 -52.78
N VAL A 7 -9.07 -8.35 -51.61
CA VAL A 7 -9.08 -7.63 -50.32
C VAL A 7 -8.06 -6.50 -50.41
N ARG A 8 -8.52 -5.29 -50.73
CA ARG A 8 -7.69 -4.08 -50.58
C ARG A 8 -7.48 -3.82 -49.10
N ARG A 9 -6.23 -3.95 -48.62
CA ARG A 9 -5.77 -3.31 -47.38
C ARG A 9 -6.06 -1.82 -47.48
N ILE A 10 -6.99 -1.31 -46.67
CA ILE A 10 -7.12 0.13 -46.42
C ILE A 10 -5.95 0.52 -45.51
N SER A 11 -4.79 0.75 -46.13
CA SER A 11 -3.69 1.47 -45.49
C SER A 11 -3.97 2.97 -45.61
N GLY A 12 -3.85 3.69 -44.49
CA GLY A 12 -3.84 5.15 -44.47
C GLY A 12 -5.19 5.82 -44.73
N GLY A 13 -6.00 5.95 -43.68
CA GLY A 13 -7.15 6.86 -43.69
C GLY A 13 -6.76 8.24 -44.22
N ARG A 14 -7.47 8.68 -45.27
CA ARG A 14 -7.28 9.98 -45.93
C ARG A 14 -7.24 11.09 -44.89
N ARG A 15 -6.06 11.68 -44.67
CA ARG A 15 -6.01 13.07 -44.20
C ARG A 15 -6.58 13.92 -45.31
N ILE A 16 -7.85 14.26 -45.20
CA ILE A 16 -8.44 15.36 -45.95
C ILE A 16 -7.64 16.60 -45.53
N ARG A 17 -6.70 17.03 -46.38
CA ARG A 17 -6.10 18.36 -46.28
C ARG A 17 -7.23 19.33 -46.62
N LEU A 18 -7.96 19.77 -45.60
CA LEU A 18 -8.86 20.91 -45.74
C LEU A 18 -7.99 22.08 -46.21
N ASN A 19 -8.36 22.68 -47.34
CA ASN A 19 -7.75 23.89 -47.89
C ASN A 19 -7.54 24.91 -46.76
N SER A 20 -6.34 25.51 -46.73
CA SER A 20 -5.92 26.53 -45.76
C SER A 20 -6.86 27.73 -45.69
N GLU A 21 -7.65 27.97 -46.74
CA GLU A 21 -8.61 29.06 -46.86
C GLU A 21 -9.95 28.80 -46.16
N ILE A 22 -10.32 27.54 -45.88
CA ILE A 22 -11.56 27.19 -45.14
C ILE A 22 -11.32 27.25 -43.61
N ARG A 23 -10.05 27.23 -43.21
CA ARG A 23 -9.61 27.17 -41.81
C ARG A 23 -10.06 28.37 -40.95
N PRO A 24 -10.05 29.64 -41.44
CA PRO A 24 -10.50 30.78 -40.64
C PRO A 24 -12.01 30.76 -40.35
N LEU A 25 -12.83 30.41 -41.36
CA LEU A 25 -14.30 30.35 -41.24
C LEU A 25 -14.75 29.20 -40.33
N LEU A 26 -14.09 28.03 -40.42
CA LEU A 26 -14.33 26.94 -39.46
C LEU A 26 -13.92 27.36 -38.04
N LEU A 27 -12.79 28.06 -37.87
CA LEU A 27 -12.37 28.54 -36.55
C LEU A 27 -13.39 29.48 -35.91
N GLU A 28 -14.03 30.36 -36.70
CA GLU A 28 -15.10 31.24 -36.21
C GLU A 28 -16.38 30.47 -35.85
N LEU A 29 -16.72 29.41 -36.60
CA LEU A 29 -17.83 28.51 -36.25
C LEU A 29 -17.54 27.69 -34.98
N TYR A 30 -16.29 27.33 -34.71
CA TYR A 30 -15.87 26.69 -33.46
C TYR A 30 -15.80 27.65 -32.27
N LYS A 31 -15.67 28.97 -32.50
CA LYS A 31 -15.68 30.00 -31.44
C LYS A 31 -17.09 30.30 -30.91
N LYS A 32 -18.14 30.05 -31.69
CA LYS A 32 -19.52 30.09 -31.17
C LYS A 32 -19.76 28.87 -30.29
N LYS A 33 -19.62 29.02 -28.97
CA LYS A 33 -20.08 28.03 -27.99
C LYS A 33 -21.52 27.68 -28.36
N LYS A 34 -21.75 26.46 -28.83
CA LYS A 34 -23.11 25.96 -29.10
C LYS A 34 -23.91 26.15 -27.81
N LYS A 35 -25.12 26.71 -27.91
CA LYS A 35 -26.01 26.82 -26.77
C LYS A 35 -26.16 25.41 -26.18
N THR A 36 -25.71 25.24 -24.94
CA THR A 36 -25.95 24.02 -24.19
C THR A 36 -27.46 23.84 -24.10
N ARG A 37 -27.96 22.61 -24.22
CA ARG A 37 -29.38 22.36 -24.00
C ARG A 37 -29.73 22.78 -22.56
N SER A 38 -30.94 23.28 -22.36
CA SER A 38 -31.39 23.82 -21.07
C SER A 38 -31.46 22.78 -19.95
N ASP A 39 -31.45 21.49 -20.29
CA ASP A 39 -31.41 20.35 -19.37
C ASP A 39 -29.99 19.96 -18.95
N ALA A 40 -28.95 20.60 -19.49
CA ALA A 40 -27.58 20.33 -19.11
C ALA A 40 -27.31 20.84 -17.69
N SER A 41 -26.71 20.00 -16.84
CA SER A 41 -26.26 20.41 -15.51
C SER A 41 -25.32 21.61 -15.59
N SER A 42 -25.45 22.50 -14.61
CA SER A 42 -24.62 23.70 -14.56
C SER A 42 -23.15 23.32 -14.33
N GLU A 43 -22.22 24.16 -14.77
CA GLU A 43 -20.80 23.90 -14.54
C GLU A 43 -20.45 23.91 -13.04
N ASP A 44 -21.17 24.68 -12.23
CA ASP A 44 -21.01 24.73 -10.78
C ASP A 44 -21.44 23.42 -10.11
N GLU A 45 -22.57 22.84 -10.51
CA GLU A 45 -23.02 21.52 -10.05
C GLU A 45 -22.00 20.43 -10.41
N LYS A 46 -21.47 20.46 -11.64
CA LYS A 46 -20.44 19.51 -12.06
C LYS A 46 -19.16 19.65 -11.24
N ARG A 47 -18.78 20.88 -10.91
CA ARG A 47 -17.62 21.16 -10.05
C ARG A 47 -17.84 20.62 -8.64
N GLN A 48 -19.02 20.83 -8.05
CA GLN A 48 -19.38 20.26 -6.75
C GLN A 48 -19.33 18.73 -6.75
N VAL A 49 -19.87 18.10 -7.80
CA VAL A 49 -19.78 16.63 -7.97
C VAL A 49 -18.32 16.18 -8.10
N TYR A 50 -17.51 16.91 -8.86
CA TYR A 50 -16.09 16.60 -9.05
C TYR A 50 -15.30 16.69 -7.74
N GLU A 51 -15.55 17.71 -6.92
CA GLU A 51 -14.94 17.85 -5.59
C GLU A 51 -15.47 16.79 -4.63
N TYR A 52 -16.75 16.43 -4.72
CA TYR A 52 -17.31 15.32 -3.95
C TYR A 52 -16.55 14.03 -4.20
N TRP A 53 -16.28 13.66 -5.47
CA TRP A 53 -15.49 12.46 -5.79
C TRP A 53 -14.09 12.42 -5.17
N LYS A 54 -13.48 13.58 -4.87
CA LYS A 54 -12.17 13.69 -4.22
C LYS A 54 -12.21 13.62 -2.70
N LYS A 55 -13.40 13.72 -2.09
CA LYS A 55 -13.58 13.74 -0.64
C LYS A 55 -12.98 12.48 0.00
N SER A 56 -12.27 12.67 1.10
CA SER A 56 -11.70 11.58 1.90
C SER A 56 -12.82 10.67 2.43
N GLY A 57 -12.66 9.36 2.29
CA GLY A 57 -13.65 8.35 2.70
C GLY A 57 -14.52 7.79 1.57
N ILE A 58 -14.47 8.38 0.37
CA ILE A 58 -15.11 7.79 -0.82
C ILE A 58 -14.11 6.92 -1.60
N SER A 59 -12.90 7.45 -1.75
CA SER A 59 -11.82 6.78 -2.45
C SER A 59 -10.52 6.88 -1.64
N ARG A 60 -9.67 5.86 -1.79
CA ARG A 60 -8.35 5.79 -1.17
C ARG A 60 -7.24 5.85 -2.22
N PRO A 61 -6.15 6.60 -1.99
CA PRO A 61 -5.01 6.58 -2.89
C PRO A 61 -4.32 5.21 -2.83
N THR A 62 -3.83 4.76 -3.98
CA THR A 62 -3.04 3.52 -4.05
C THR A 62 -1.59 3.81 -3.68
N GLY A 63 -0.98 2.94 -2.86
CA GLY A 63 0.35 3.18 -2.30
C GLY A 63 1.54 2.93 -3.25
N ASN A 64 1.34 2.32 -4.42
CA ASN A 64 2.47 1.99 -5.29
C ASN A 64 2.77 3.11 -6.29
N LYS A 65 4.06 3.32 -6.59
CA LYS A 65 4.52 4.28 -7.62
C LYS A 65 4.05 3.93 -9.03
N SER A 66 3.74 2.65 -9.30
CA SER A 66 3.14 2.21 -10.57
C SER A 66 1.71 2.72 -10.76
N ASP A 67 1.08 3.21 -9.70
CA ASP A 67 -0.32 3.58 -9.67
C ASP A 67 -0.50 5.09 -9.86
N VAL A 68 0.23 5.68 -10.81
CA VAL A 68 0.07 7.06 -11.24
C VAL A 68 -0.60 7.07 -12.62
N LYS A 69 -1.76 7.73 -12.72
CA LYS A 69 -2.45 7.94 -13.99
C LYS A 69 -2.12 9.32 -14.55
N ARG A 70 -1.84 9.38 -15.85
CA ARG A 70 -1.55 10.62 -16.56
C ARG A 70 -2.67 10.95 -17.53
N GLU A 71 -3.11 12.20 -17.51
CA GLU A 71 -4.02 12.77 -18.50
C GLU A 71 -3.29 13.83 -19.32
N ARG A 72 -3.46 13.80 -20.63
CA ARG A 72 -2.81 14.76 -21.54
C ARG A 72 -3.67 16.03 -21.57
N LEU A 73 -3.13 17.14 -21.07
CA LEU A 73 -3.77 18.45 -21.13
C LEU A 73 -3.43 19.21 -22.42
N GLY A 74 -2.29 18.88 -23.04
CA GLY A 74 -1.82 19.53 -24.27
C GLY A 74 -0.64 18.81 -24.92
N PRO A 75 0.01 19.43 -25.92
CA PRO A 75 1.27 18.94 -26.46
C PRO A 75 2.33 18.85 -25.37
N ASN A 76 2.81 17.64 -25.07
CA ASN A 76 3.84 17.37 -24.05
C ASN A 76 3.51 17.84 -22.60
N ILE A 77 2.27 18.23 -22.32
CA ILE A 77 1.82 18.64 -20.98
C ILE A 77 0.86 17.57 -20.44
N TYR A 78 1.22 17.01 -19.29
CA TYR A 78 0.48 15.93 -18.63
C TYR A 78 0.19 16.28 -17.18
N ALA A 79 -1.05 16.08 -16.74
CA ALA A 79 -1.38 16.04 -15.33
C ALA A 79 -1.19 14.61 -14.81
N SER A 80 -0.39 14.44 -13.76
CA SER A 80 -0.16 13.16 -13.09
C SER A 80 -0.86 13.13 -11.74
N HIS A 81 -1.72 12.13 -11.53
CA HIS A 81 -2.41 11.93 -10.26
C HIS A 81 -2.27 10.47 -9.83
N MET A 82 -2.16 10.25 -8.52
CA MET A 82 -2.23 8.90 -7.94
C MET A 82 -3.61 8.30 -8.22
N ILE A 83 -3.65 7.02 -8.59
CA ILE A 83 -4.88 6.29 -8.81
C ILE A 83 -5.58 6.16 -7.46
N GLN A 84 -6.84 6.58 -7.44
CA GLN A 84 -7.71 6.40 -6.29
C GLN A 84 -8.68 5.25 -6.58
N ILE A 85 -8.83 4.35 -5.61
CA ILE A 85 -9.72 3.21 -5.68
C ILE A 85 -10.94 3.50 -4.81
N LEU A 86 -12.14 3.29 -5.36
CA LEU A 86 -13.39 3.44 -4.61
C LEU A 86 -13.53 2.35 -3.56
N GLU A 87 -13.93 2.74 -2.35
CA GLU A 87 -14.20 1.81 -1.25
C GLU A 87 -15.63 1.26 -1.32
N LYS A 88 -16.57 2.12 -1.68
CA LYS A 88 -17.99 1.82 -1.88
C LYS A 88 -18.34 1.54 -3.33
N THR A 89 -19.52 0.96 -3.58
CA THR A 89 -20.04 0.84 -4.95
C THR A 89 -20.43 2.20 -5.52
N GLN A 90 -20.41 2.37 -6.84
CA GLN A 90 -20.75 3.67 -7.46
C GLN A 90 -22.19 4.11 -7.15
N THR A 91 -23.09 3.14 -7.00
CA THR A 91 -24.47 3.34 -6.58
C THR A 91 -24.58 3.87 -5.15
N GLU A 92 -23.82 3.29 -4.21
CA GLU A 92 -23.78 3.75 -2.82
C GLU A 92 -23.24 5.19 -2.73
N VAL A 93 -22.17 5.50 -3.47
CA VAL A 93 -21.61 6.85 -3.49
C VAL A 93 -22.62 7.86 -4.05
N TYR A 94 -23.42 7.47 -5.05
CA TYR A 94 -24.48 8.32 -5.58
C TYR A 94 -25.64 8.53 -4.58
N THR A 95 -26.03 7.48 -3.84
CA THR A 95 -27.06 7.64 -2.79
C THR A 95 -26.57 8.53 -1.65
N ASP A 96 -25.31 8.35 -1.22
CA ASP A 96 -24.68 9.20 -0.21
C ASP A 96 -24.61 10.67 -0.69
N PHE A 97 -24.22 10.89 -1.94
CA PHE A 97 -24.20 12.23 -2.54
C PHE A 97 -25.57 12.91 -2.53
N ARG A 98 -26.64 12.16 -2.85
CA ARG A 98 -28.02 12.69 -2.84
C ARG A 98 -28.52 13.03 -1.45
N ILE A 99 -28.07 12.30 -0.43
CA ILE A 99 -28.39 12.58 0.97
C ILE A 99 -27.64 13.84 1.44
N GLU A 100 -26.35 13.95 1.11
CA GLU A 100 -25.52 15.10 1.51
C GLU A 100 -25.86 16.40 0.75
N ASN A 101 -26.28 16.29 -0.51
CA ASN A 101 -26.55 17.44 -1.39
C ASN A 101 -27.94 17.32 -2.06
N PRO A 102 -29.03 17.47 -1.29
CA PRO A 102 -30.40 17.32 -1.81
C PRO A 102 -30.78 18.40 -2.83
N GLU A 103 -30.10 19.56 -2.81
CA GLU A 103 -30.35 20.67 -3.74
C GLU A 103 -29.95 20.34 -5.18
N ILE A 104 -28.91 19.52 -5.36
CA ILE A 104 -28.34 19.22 -6.68
C ILE A 104 -29.16 18.11 -7.35
N LYS A 105 -29.89 18.46 -8.41
CA LYS A 105 -30.73 17.51 -9.17
C LYS A 105 -29.96 16.88 -10.34
N ILE A 106 -29.04 15.97 -10.04
CA ILE A 106 -28.25 15.26 -11.06
C ILE A 106 -28.65 13.79 -11.23
N SER A 107 -28.78 13.30 -12.47
CA SER A 107 -29.02 11.87 -12.72
C SER A 107 -27.77 11.02 -12.44
N GLN A 108 -27.96 9.76 -12.05
CA GLN A 108 -26.84 8.85 -11.74
C GLN A 108 -25.82 8.76 -12.89
N ARG A 109 -26.30 8.61 -14.14
CA ARG A 109 -25.41 8.57 -15.32
C ARG A 109 -24.59 9.86 -15.47
N SER A 110 -25.18 11.02 -15.20
CA SER A 110 -24.46 12.31 -15.29
C SER A 110 -23.46 12.47 -14.15
N PHE A 111 -23.80 11.99 -12.95
CA PHE A 111 -22.89 11.92 -11.81
C PHE A 111 -21.66 11.05 -12.08
N GLU A 112 -21.88 9.85 -12.63
CA GLU A 112 -20.80 8.93 -13.03
C GLU A 112 -19.93 9.51 -14.15
N ASN A 113 -20.50 10.30 -15.07
CA ASN A 113 -19.74 10.99 -16.12
C ASN A 113 -18.85 12.12 -15.58
N CYS A 114 -19.20 12.71 -14.43
CA CYS A 114 -18.39 13.75 -13.77
C CYS A 114 -17.25 13.17 -12.93
N LYS A 115 -17.06 11.85 -12.98
CA LYS A 115 -16.01 11.15 -12.25
C LYS A 115 -14.62 11.55 -12.73
N PRO A 116 -13.69 11.93 -11.81
CA PRO A 116 -12.32 12.25 -12.19
C PRO A 116 -11.59 11.08 -12.83
N PHE A 117 -10.71 11.37 -13.79
CA PHE A 117 -10.00 10.35 -14.57
C PHE A 117 -9.15 9.39 -13.72
N PHE A 118 -8.64 9.84 -12.57
CA PHE A 118 -7.78 9.07 -11.68
C PHE A 118 -8.55 8.18 -10.69
N VAL A 119 -9.87 8.35 -10.55
CA VAL A 119 -10.72 7.50 -9.71
C VAL A 119 -11.14 6.26 -10.49
N ARG A 120 -10.97 5.07 -9.90
CA ARG A 120 -11.33 3.79 -10.52
C ARG A 120 -12.27 2.97 -9.64
N PRO A 121 -13.20 2.21 -10.24
CA PRO A 121 -13.95 1.20 -9.49
C PRO A 121 -13.00 0.10 -9.00
N ILE A 122 -13.36 -0.51 -7.88
CA ILE A 122 -12.61 -1.62 -7.30
C ILE A 122 -12.59 -2.83 -8.25
N ARG A 123 -11.40 -3.31 -8.61
CA ARG A 123 -11.25 -4.57 -9.36
C ARG A 123 -11.18 -5.74 -8.40
N GLN A 124 -11.43 -6.96 -8.88
CA GLN A 124 -11.30 -8.16 -8.04
C GLN A 124 -9.89 -8.33 -7.47
N LYS A 125 -8.84 -7.90 -8.20
CA LYS A 125 -7.45 -7.87 -7.71
C LYS A 125 -7.25 -6.88 -6.56
N ASP A 126 -7.98 -5.77 -6.56
CA ASP A 126 -7.89 -4.73 -5.52
C ASP A 126 -8.68 -5.12 -4.25
N ARG A 127 -9.68 -6.00 -4.40
CA ARG A 127 -10.41 -6.64 -3.28
C ARG A 127 -9.54 -7.65 -2.54
N GLN A 128 -8.53 -8.19 -3.22
CA GLN A 128 -7.51 -9.02 -2.57
C GLN A 128 -6.50 -8.10 -1.88
N THR A 129 -6.92 -7.44 -0.80
CA THR A 129 -5.99 -7.16 0.30
C THR A 129 -5.38 -8.50 0.64
N CYS A 130 -4.13 -8.72 0.24
CA CYS A 130 -3.33 -9.92 0.43
C CYS A 130 -3.98 -10.86 1.45
N CYS A 131 -4.66 -11.93 0.99
CA CYS A 131 -5.07 -13.05 1.85
C CYS A 131 -3.84 -13.82 2.35
N CYS A 132 -2.68 -13.16 2.46
CA CYS A 132 -1.57 -13.72 3.20
C CYS A 132 -2.13 -14.08 4.57
N ARG A 133 -1.86 -15.32 4.94
CA ARG A 133 -2.11 -15.89 6.27
C ARG A 133 -1.87 -14.84 7.38
N TYR A 134 -0.81 -14.05 7.24
CA TYR A 134 -0.47 -12.91 8.09
C TYR A 134 -1.58 -11.85 8.27
N HIS A 135 -2.22 -11.36 7.22
CA HIS A 135 -3.29 -10.36 7.34
C HIS A 135 -4.56 -10.93 7.97
N VAL A 136 -4.88 -12.18 7.66
CA VAL A 136 -6.02 -12.88 8.26
C VAL A 136 -5.75 -13.14 9.74
N GLU A 137 -4.56 -13.64 10.07
CA GLU A 137 -4.12 -13.87 11.46
C GLU A 137 -4.10 -12.58 12.27
N ILE A 138 -3.60 -11.47 11.70
CA ILE A 138 -3.62 -10.17 12.37
C ILE A 138 -5.03 -9.68 12.62
N LYS A 139 -5.90 -9.73 11.61
CA LYS A 139 -7.29 -9.27 11.74
C LYS A 139 -8.06 -10.11 12.77
N SER A 140 -7.85 -11.42 12.79
CA SER A 140 -8.42 -12.31 13.79
C SER A 140 -7.86 -12.04 15.20
N SER A 141 -6.57 -11.74 15.31
CA SER A 141 -5.93 -11.41 16.58
C SER A 141 -6.49 -10.11 17.16
N PHE A 142 -6.56 -9.04 16.37
CA PHE A 142 -7.14 -7.76 16.81
C PHE A 142 -8.60 -7.88 17.23
N LYS A 143 -9.40 -8.64 16.48
CA LYS A 143 -10.80 -8.89 16.84
C LYS A 143 -10.94 -9.66 18.16
N ALA A 144 -10.09 -10.65 18.40
CA ALA A 144 -10.08 -11.39 19.66
C ALA A 144 -9.65 -10.52 20.85
N TYR A 145 -8.76 -9.55 20.64
CA TYR A 145 -8.40 -8.56 21.67
C TYR A 145 -9.57 -7.64 22.00
N GLU A 146 -10.20 -7.05 20.99
CA GLU A 146 -11.39 -6.20 21.17
C GLU A 146 -12.53 -6.93 21.91
N GLU A 147 -12.73 -8.23 21.62
CA GLU A 147 -13.71 -9.08 22.31
C GLU A 147 -13.26 -9.49 23.73
N SER A 148 -11.95 -9.50 24.01
CA SER A 148 -11.40 -9.88 25.33
C SER A 148 -11.33 -8.72 26.33
N ASP A 149 -11.27 -7.47 25.84
CA ASP A 149 -11.23 -6.27 26.68
C ASP A 149 -12.57 -6.04 27.42
N GLU A 150 -13.65 -6.74 27.03
CA GLU A 150 -14.93 -6.75 27.75
C GLU A 150 -14.98 -7.74 28.93
N SER A 151 -13.91 -8.52 29.17
CA SER A 151 -13.83 -9.41 30.32
C SER A 151 -12.46 -9.36 31.00
N GLU A 152 -12.29 -8.42 31.93
CA GLU A 152 -11.15 -8.33 32.85
C GLU A 152 -11.09 -9.51 33.85
N SER A 153 -10.97 -10.73 33.34
CA SER A 153 -10.57 -11.88 34.15
C SER A 153 -9.19 -12.32 33.67
N ALA A 154 -8.18 -12.00 34.46
CA ALA A 154 -6.78 -12.28 34.18
C ALA A 154 -6.53 -13.81 34.15
N MET A 155 -6.82 -14.44 33.01
CA MET A 155 -6.52 -15.85 32.79
C MET A 155 -5.00 -16.02 32.63
N ASN A 156 -4.43 -16.92 33.44
CA ASN A 156 -3.05 -17.37 33.25
C ASN A 156 -3.01 -18.29 32.02
N VAL A 157 -2.20 -17.95 31.03
CA VAL A 157 -2.01 -18.76 29.83
C VAL A 157 -0.83 -19.70 30.06
N LYS A 158 -1.06 -21.01 29.95
CA LYS A 158 0.00 -22.02 29.93
C LYS A 158 0.54 -22.15 28.51
N TRP A 159 1.85 -22.13 28.35
CA TRP A 159 2.51 -22.32 27.06
C TRP A 159 3.76 -23.17 27.21
N GLU A 160 4.17 -23.81 26.11
CA GLU A 160 5.32 -24.72 26.07
C GLU A 160 6.39 -24.17 25.14
N LYS A 161 7.65 -24.23 25.57
CA LYS A 161 8.81 -23.82 24.75
C LYS A 161 9.98 -24.77 24.97
N PHE A 162 10.73 -25.01 23.90
CA PHE A 162 12.01 -25.71 23.99
C PHE A 162 13.10 -24.82 24.57
N GLU A 163 13.68 -25.25 25.69
CA GLU A 163 14.81 -24.58 26.35
C GLU A 163 15.98 -25.55 26.56
N TYR A 164 17.20 -25.04 26.50
CA TYR A 164 18.39 -25.82 26.82
C TYR A 164 18.59 -25.88 28.33
N ILE A 165 18.50 -27.08 28.90
CA ILE A 165 18.72 -27.34 30.32
C ILE A 165 20.09 -28.01 30.49
N ASN A 166 20.86 -27.56 31.48
CA ASN A 166 22.15 -28.16 31.83
C ASN A 166 21.91 -29.41 32.68
N PHE A 167 22.38 -30.56 32.23
CA PHE A 167 22.41 -31.80 32.98
C PHE A 167 23.83 -32.07 33.48
N ASN A 168 23.96 -32.33 34.77
CA ASN A 168 25.23 -32.75 35.36
C ASN A 168 25.39 -34.26 35.14
N VAL A 169 26.39 -34.64 34.37
CA VAL A 169 26.81 -36.04 34.24
C VAL A 169 27.92 -36.30 35.27
N LYS A 170 28.00 -37.52 35.82
CA LYS A 170 28.99 -37.89 36.85
C LYS A 170 30.40 -37.44 36.43
N GLY A 171 30.99 -36.59 37.26
CA GLY A 171 32.31 -35.95 37.09
C GLY A 171 32.22 -34.66 36.29
N ASP A 172 32.12 -33.50 36.97
CA ASP A 172 32.26 -32.07 36.57
C ASP A 172 31.91 -31.61 35.14
N LYS A 173 31.27 -32.44 34.33
CA LYS A 173 30.93 -32.19 32.94
C LYS A 173 29.43 -31.94 32.84
N THR A 174 29.10 -30.72 32.41
CA THR A 174 27.72 -30.31 32.14
C THR A 174 27.38 -30.53 30.67
N VAL A 175 26.29 -31.23 30.38
CA VAL A 175 25.77 -31.42 29.02
C VAL A 175 24.47 -30.63 28.87
N LYS A 176 24.36 -29.81 27.82
CA LYS A 176 23.12 -29.09 27.49
C LYS A 176 22.21 -29.99 26.68
N LYS A 177 20.98 -30.19 27.15
CA LYS A 177 19.94 -30.91 26.41
C LYS A 177 18.73 -30.02 26.20
N LEU A 178 18.19 -30.03 24.99
CA LEU A 178 16.95 -29.33 24.67
C LEU A 178 15.78 -30.11 25.29
N GLN A 179 14.95 -29.45 26.09
CA GLN A 179 13.77 -30.04 26.70
C GLN A 179 12.58 -29.09 26.55
N LEU A 180 11.39 -29.67 26.38
CA LEU A 180 10.13 -28.93 26.37
C LEU A 180 9.80 -28.52 27.81
N VAL A 181 9.68 -27.22 28.05
CA VAL A 181 9.36 -26.63 29.35
C VAL A 181 8.02 -25.92 29.26
N THR A 182 7.09 -26.28 30.14
CA THR A 182 5.80 -25.60 30.30
C THR A 182 5.96 -24.42 31.26
N LYS A 183 5.51 -23.24 30.85
CA LYS A 183 5.52 -22.00 31.64
C LYS A 183 4.13 -21.37 31.67
N GLU A 184 3.85 -20.59 32.71
CA GLU A 184 2.58 -19.89 32.87
C GLU A 184 2.84 -18.39 32.95
N THR A 185 2.14 -17.60 32.13
CA THR A 185 2.23 -16.13 32.16
C THR A 185 0.84 -15.50 32.11
N LYS A 186 0.68 -14.33 32.73
CA LYS A 186 -0.56 -13.54 32.65
C LYS A 186 -0.80 -13.09 31.21
N ALA A 187 -2.04 -13.19 30.72
CA ALA A 187 -2.40 -12.88 29.33
C ALA A 187 -1.93 -11.48 28.86
N GLY A 188 -1.99 -10.47 29.74
CA GLY A 188 -1.55 -9.10 29.41
C GLY A 188 -0.03 -8.88 29.31
N VAL A 189 0.79 -9.87 29.68
CA VAL A 189 2.27 -9.75 29.67
C VAL A 189 2.90 -10.42 28.45
N LEU A 190 2.12 -11.18 27.66
CA LEU A 190 2.55 -11.74 26.36
C LEU A 190 2.65 -10.63 25.29
N SER A 191 3.49 -9.63 25.56
CA SER A 191 3.94 -8.69 24.54
C SER A 191 4.77 -9.45 23.49
N PHE A 192 4.73 -8.94 22.26
CA PHE A 192 5.25 -9.49 20.99
C PHE A 192 6.73 -9.97 20.98
N THR A 193 7.45 -9.85 22.09
CA THR A 193 8.85 -10.25 22.26
C THR A 193 9.07 -11.76 22.39
N HIS A 194 8.02 -12.55 22.67
CA HIS A 194 8.15 -13.99 22.95
C HIS A 194 8.12 -14.93 21.72
N TYR A 195 7.74 -14.46 20.54
CA TYR A 195 7.67 -15.27 19.30
C TYR A 195 9.02 -15.47 18.57
N ARG A 196 10.16 -15.23 19.23
CA ARG A 196 11.48 -15.55 18.65
C ARG A 196 11.67 -17.07 18.58
N THR A 197 11.59 -17.62 17.36
CA THR A 197 12.08 -18.96 17.03
C THR A 197 13.60 -19.03 17.24
N ASN A 198 14.07 -20.10 17.87
CA ASN A 198 15.47 -20.31 18.21
C ASN A 198 16.32 -20.57 16.95
N GLU A 199 17.34 -19.74 16.77
CA GLU A 199 18.51 -19.99 15.92
C GLU A 199 19.35 -21.13 16.52
N ASN A 200 19.61 -22.17 15.72
CA ASN A 200 20.83 -23.00 15.69
C ASN A 200 20.59 -24.15 14.72
N PHE A 201 20.67 -23.87 13.42
CA PHE A 201 20.71 -24.91 12.40
C PHE A 201 21.90 -24.62 11.46
N SER A 202 22.99 -25.35 11.68
CA SER A 202 24.09 -25.45 10.72
C SER A 202 23.68 -26.45 9.64
N ILE A 203 23.25 -25.97 8.47
CA ILE A 203 23.28 -26.78 7.24
C ILE A 203 24.25 -26.12 6.27
N SER A 204 25.32 -26.86 5.99
CA SER A 204 26.07 -26.77 4.75
C SER A 204 25.16 -27.05 3.56
N SER A 205 25.16 -26.16 2.58
CA SER A 205 24.76 -26.38 1.18
C SER A 205 23.35 -26.92 0.92
N THR A 206 22.39 -26.02 0.67
CA THR A 206 21.66 -25.86 -0.61
C THR A 206 20.44 -24.96 -0.43
N LEU A 207 20.05 -24.31 -1.51
CA LEU A 207 19.09 -23.21 -1.64
C LEU A 207 17.73 -23.40 -0.93
N SER A 208 17.14 -22.25 -0.59
CA SER A 208 15.72 -21.98 -0.33
C SER A 208 15.14 -22.35 1.04
N SER A 209 15.23 -21.41 1.99
CA SER A 209 14.12 -20.95 2.87
C SER A 209 14.70 -20.23 4.10
N LEU A 210 14.65 -18.89 4.11
CA LEU A 210 14.90 -18.09 5.32
C LEU A 210 13.56 -17.52 5.81
N PRO A 211 13.32 -17.46 7.14
CA PRO A 211 12.11 -16.86 7.70
C PRO A 211 12.16 -15.35 7.47
N PHE A 212 11.18 -14.84 6.73
CA PHE A 212 11.00 -13.41 6.50
C PHE A 212 10.56 -12.75 7.81
N GLY A 213 11.43 -11.91 8.40
CA GLY A 213 11.06 -11.00 9.48
C GLY A 213 10.06 -9.92 9.01
N PRO A 214 9.52 -9.08 9.92
CA PRO A 214 8.52 -8.06 9.60
C PRO A 214 9.01 -7.18 8.45
N GLN A 215 8.19 -7.11 7.39
CA GLN A 215 8.45 -6.35 6.17
C GLN A 215 7.94 -4.92 6.28
N ASP A 216 8.23 -4.24 7.40
CA ASP A 216 8.05 -2.80 7.46
C ASP A 216 9.22 -2.11 6.73
N ALA A 217 8.98 -0.91 6.21
CA ALA A 217 9.98 -0.18 5.42
C ALA A 217 11.28 0.07 6.22
N LEU A 218 11.14 0.22 7.54
CA LEU A 218 12.24 0.42 8.49
C LEU A 218 13.09 -0.84 8.70
N GLY A 219 12.48 -2.02 8.81
CA GLY A 219 13.18 -3.30 8.91
C GLY A 219 13.99 -3.62 7.66
N GLY A 220 13.43 -3.31 6.48
CA GLY A 220 14.12 -3.48 5.19
C GLY A 220 15.37 -2.60 5.06
N ILE A 221 15.28 -1.32 5.46
CA ILE A 221 16.41 -0.38 5.41
C ILE A 221 17.51 -0.80 6.39
N SER A 222 17.14 -1.14 7.63
CA SER A 222 18.07 -1.54 8.67
C SER A 222 18.85 -2.80 8.29
N LYS A 223 18.15 -3.79 7.69
CA LYS A 223 18.78 -5.01 7.18
C LYS A 223 19.77 -4.71 6.05
N ARG A 224 19.36 -3.91 5.05
CA ARG A 224 20.23 -3.55 3.93
C ARG A 224 21.50 -2.82 4.40
N GLN A 225 21.39 -1.96 5.41
CA GLN A 225 22.53 -1.25 5.97
C GLN A 225 23.48 -2.18 6.76
N ALA A 226 22.92 -3.16 7.49
CA ALA A 226 23.70 -4.21 8.14
C ALA A 226 24.45 -5.07 7.09
N ASP A 227 23.77 -5.49 6.02
CA ASP A 227 24.39 -6.27 4.94
C ASP A 227 25.56 -5.48 4.28
N LEU A 228 25.38 -4.19 4.02
CA LEU A 228 26.43 -3.34 3.45
C LEU A 228 27.64 -3.16 4.36
N THR A 229 27.44 -3.11 5.68
CA THR A 229 28.54 -2.95 6.64
C THR A 229 29.30 -4.25 6.85
N VAL A 230 28.63 -5.41 6.73
CA VAL A 230 29.29 -6.72 6.65
C VAL A 230 30.10 -6.85 5.37
N LEU A 231 29.54 -6.47 4.22
CA LEU A 231 30.25 -6.51 2.92
C LEU A 231 31.48 -5.58 2.87
N ARG A 232 31.52 -4.55 3.72
CA ARG A 232 32.66 -3.63 3.87
C ARG A 232 33.66 -4.07 4.93
N ASP A 233 33.48 -5.24 5.53
CA ASP A 233 34.24 -5.75 6.69
C ASP A 233 34.27 -4.77 7.88
N GLN A 234 33.26 -3.92 8.01
CA GLN A 234 33.16 -2.92 9.09
C GLN A 234 32.50 -3.49 10.35
N CYS A 235 31.64 -4.49 10.19
CA CYS A 235 31.00 -5.17 11.30
C CYS A 235 30.82 -6.66 10.98
N ARG A 236 30.81 -7.49 12.02
CA ARG A 236 30.54 -8.92 11.90
C ARG A 236 29.24 -9.22 12.64
N THR A 237 28.14 -9.35 11.91
CA THR A 237 26.85 -9.72 12.49
C THR A 237 26.64 -11.22 12.33
N GLN A 238 26.85 -12.00 13.40
CA GLN A 238 26.65 -13.45 13.37
C GLN A 238 25.42 -13.89 14.15
N THR A 239 24.96 -13.06 15.08
CA THR A 239 23.81 -13.36 15.94
C THR A 239 22.75 -12.27 15.85
N ALA A 240 21.50 -12.63 16.17
CA ALA A 240 20.42 -11.64 16.27
C ALA A 240 20.70 -10.52 17.30
N LYS A 241 21.56 -10.79 18.29
CA LYS A 241 22.03 -9.79 19.26
C LYS A 241 22.95 -8.76 18.61
N ASP A 242 23.82 -9.19 17.69
CA ASP A 242 24.72 -8.29 16.95
C ASP A 242 23.93 -7.37 16.02
N LEU A 243 22.91 -7.90 15.35
CA LEU A 243 22.02 -7.11 14.50
C LEU A 243 21.21 -6.07 15.30
N TYR A 244 20.73 -6.45 16.50
CA TYR A 244 20.06 -5.52 17.40
C TYR A 244 21.00 -4.40 17.87
N ASN A 245 22.22 -4.76 18.30
CA ASN A 245 23.24 -3.80 18.72
C ASN A 245 23.69 -2.89 17.57
N PHE A 246 23.70 -3.40 16.34
CA PHE A 246 23.95 -2.60 15.14
C PHE A 246 22.81 -1.60 14.92
N GLY A 247 21.55 -2.04 14.99
CA GLY A 247 20.39 -1.17 14.84
C GLY A 247 20.35 -0.04 15.87
N THR A 248 20.63 -0.33 17.15
CA THR A 248 20.66 0.68 18.21
C THR A 248 21.79 1.70 18.01
N LYS A 249 22.99 1.24 17.61
CA LYS A 249 24.10 2.13 17.25
C LYS A 249 23.80 2.97 16.01
N PHE A 250 23.16 2.39 15.00
CA PHE A 250 22.81 3.09 13.78
C PHE A 250 21.77 4.19 14.03
N LEU A 251 20.71 3.89 14.78
CA LEU A 251 19.69 4.87 15.15
C LEU A 251 20.23 5.99 16.03
N THR A 252 21.09 5.67 17.01
CA THR A 252 21.74 6.70 17.83
C THR A 252 22.67 7.59 17.01
N THR A 253 23.37 7.03 16.02
CA THR A 253 24.22 7.82 15.10
C THR A 253 23.39 8.78 14.25
N ILE A 254 22.26 8.31 13.69
CA ILE A 254 21.34 9.15 12.91
C ILE A 254 20.79 10.27 13.78
N LEU A 255 20.27 9.95 14.98
CA LEU A 255 19.71 10.94 15.89
C LEU A 255 20.76 11.98 16.31
N ASN A 256 21.99 11.55 16.58
CA ASN A 256 23.07 12.47 16.92
C ASN A 256 23.49 13.34 15.72
N GLN A 257 23.42 12.82 14.50
CA GLN A 257 23.70 13.59 13.28
C GLN A 257 22.60 14.62 13.02
N GLU A 258 21.32 14.26 13.19
CA GLU A 258 20.19 15.18 13.07
C GLU A 258 20.23 16.28 14.14
N LEU A 259 20.65 15.96 15.37
CA LEU A 259 20.86 16.94 16.43
C LEU A 259 22.06 17.87 16.15
N ALA A 260 23.13 17.36 15.55
CA ALA A 260 24.30 18.15 15.17
C ALA A 260 24.04 19.06 13.97
N GLU A 261 23.16 18.66 13.04
CA GLU A 261 22.71 19.47 11.91
C GLU A 261 21.62 20.49 12.32
N GLY A 262 21.08 20.38 13.54
CA GLY A 262 20.05 21.24 14.12
C GLY A 262 20.53 22.53 14.80
N GLU A 263 21.84 22.76 14.93
CA GLU A 263 22.42 24.01 15.46
C GLU A 263 23.18 24.77 14.36
N TYR A 264 22.47 25.54 13.52
CA TYR A 264 22.85 26.91 13.11
C TYR A 264 21.75 27.54 12.24
N ILE A 265 20.74 28.14 12.87
CA ILE A 265 20.11 29.36 12.32
C ILE A 265 20.03 30.34 13.47
N ASP A 266 21.17 30.99 13.73
CA ASP A 266 21.22 32.23 14.49
C ASP A 266 21.29 33.38 13.47
N ILE A 267 20.27 34.25 13.54
CA ILE A 267 20.01 35.52 12.83
C ILE A 267 19.52 35.39 11.37
#